data_AF-A0A6N7MI24-F1
#
_entry.id   AF-A0A6N7MI24-F1
#
_cell.length_a   1.000
_cell.length_b   1.000
_cell.length_c   1.000
_cell.angle_alpha   90.00
_cell.angle_beta   90.00
_cell.angle_gamma   90.00
#
_symmetry.space_group_name_H-M   'P 1'
#
loop_
_entity.id
_entity.type
_entity.pdbx_description
1 polymer ?
#
loop_
_entity_poly.entity_id
_entity_poly.type
_entity_poly.pdbx_seq_one_letter_code
_entity_poly.pdbx_strand_id
1 'polypeptide(L)'
;YREGFGENLFRDWRYTKYNEPVKDFQLNDPKYSGLILIAGKNFGSGSSREHAAWAIYDYGFRVVISSFFADIFKNNALNNGLLPVQVSEGFLQNLFKEVEKNPEVKLKVDLENQDITIIGLGLKENFEINSYKKKCLLNGYADIDFLLNIKDEIELFEKTQIRKGL
;
A
#
# COMPACT_ATOMS: atom_id res chain seq x y z
N TYR A 1 -13.99 12.20 12.60
CA TYR A 1 -14.62 12.02 11.28
C TYR A 1 -13.70 11.19 10.38
N ARG A 2 -13.64 9.86 10.62
CA ARG A 2 -12.95 8.87 9.75
C ARG A 2 -13.76 7.56 9.67
N GLU A 3 -15.05 7.60 9.99
CA GLU A 3 -15.87 6.38 10.02
C GLU A 3 -16.51 6.12 8.64
N GLY A 4 -16.56 4.85 8.22
CA GLY A 4 -17.34 4.40 7.06
C GLY A 4 -16.66 4.49 5.68
N PHE A 5 -15.39 4.88 5.56
CA PHE A 5 -14.72 4.91 4.26
C PHE A 5 -14.45 3.52 3.68
N GLY A 6 -14.08 2.55 4.53
CA GLY A 6 -13.84 1.16 4.10
C GLY A 6 -15.08 0.50 3.47
N GLU A 7 -16.27 0.78 4.00
CA GLU A 7 -17.54 0.26 3.43
C GLU A 7 -17.81 0.79 2.02
N ASN A 8 -17.29 1.99 1.72
CA ASN A 8 -17.44 2.66 0.44
C ASN A 8 -16.29 2.38 -0.55
N LEU A 9 -15.29 1.56 -0.17
CA LEU A 9 -14.24 1.13 -1.09
C LEU A 9 -14.86 0.39 -2.27
N PHE A 10 -14.60 0.83 -3.51
CA PHE A 10 -15.19 0.30 -4.76
C PHE A 10 -16.73 0.26 -4.76
N ARG A 11 -17.39 1.22 -4.12
CA ARG A 11 -18.85 1.25 -3.90
C ARG A 11 -19.68 0.87 -5.14
N ASP A 12 -19.45 1.57 -6.26
CA ASP A 12 -20.23 1.41 -7.50
C ASP A 12 -19.99 0.07 -8.21
N TRP A 13 -18.89 -0.61 -7.88
CA TRP A 13 -18.58 -1.95 -8.41
C TRP A 13 -19.03 -3.06 -7.46
N ARG A 14 -19.02 -2.79 -6.15
CA ARG A 14 -19.38 -3.74 -5.11
C ARG A 14 -20.87 -3.85 -4.87
N TYR A 15 -21.62 -2.76 -5.06
CA TYR A 15 -23.02 -2.71 -4.68
C TYR A 15 -23.90 -2.15 -5.79
N THR A 16 -25.10 -2.70 -5.92
CA THR A 16 -26.14 -2.14 -6.78
C THR A 16 -26.69 -0.84 -6.18
N LYS A 17 -27.49 -0.10 -6.98
CA LYS A 17 -28.25 1.07 -6.49
C LYS A 17 -29.18 0.76 -5.30
N TYR A 18 -29.51 -0.52 -5.06
CA TYR A 18 -30.32 -0.98 -3.94
C TYR A 18 -29.49 -1.48 -2.76
N ASN A 19 -28.17 -1.23 -2.76
CA ASN A 19 -27.22 -1.65 -1.74
C ASN A 19 -27.02 -3.17 -1.64
N GLU A 20 -27.26 -3.91 -2.73
CA GLU A 20 -27.05 -5.36 -2.78
C GLU A 20 -25.66 -5.69 -3.34
N PRO A 21 -24.94 -6.69 -2.80
CA PRO A 21 -23.62 -7.04 -3.29
C PRO A 21 -23.66 -7.62 -4.72
N VAL A 22 -22.82 -7.08 -5.60
CA VAL A 22 -22.61 -7.59 -6.96
C VAL A 22 -21.81 -8.89 -6.90
N LYS A 23 -22.39 -10.00 -7.38
CA LYS A 23 -21.80 -11.35 -7.25
C LYS A 23 -20.48 -11.52 -8.01
N ASP A 24 -20.33 -10.85 -9.15
CA ASP A 24 -19.16 -11.00 -10.02
C ASP A 24 -17.96 -10.14 -9.58
N PHE A 25 -18.12 -9.35 -8.51
CA PHE A 25 -17.03 -8.52 -8.00
C PHE A 25 -16.19 -9.28 -6.98
N GLN A 26 -14.88 -9.32 -7.19
CA GLN A 26 -13.95 -10.19 -6.45
C GLN A 26 -13.97 -9.95 -4.94
N LEU A 27 -14.15 -8.71 -4.46
CA LEU A 27 -14.21 -8.46 -3.00
C LEU A 27 -15.51 -8.94 -2.34
N ASN A 28 -16.53 -9.32 -3.10
CA ASN A 28 -17.75 -9.93 -2.58
C ASN A 28 -17.71 -11.46 -2.67
N ASP A 29 -16.71 -12.03 -3.34
CA ASP A 29 -16.52 -13.46 -3.49
C ASP A 29 -15.70 -14.00 -2.28
N PRO A 30 -16.28 -14.87 -1.44
CA PRO A 30 -15.62 -15.36 -0.23
C PRO A 30 -14.34 -16.16 -0.50
N LYS A 31 -14.09 -16.59 -1.75
CA LYS A 31 -12.83 -17.25 -2.12
C LYS A 31 -11.62 -16.31 -2.06
N TYR A 32 -11.85 -15.00 -2.14
CA TYR A 32 -10.81 -13.99 -2.02
C TYR A 32 -10.86 -13.35 -0.63
N SER A 33 -9.75 -13.40 0.07
CA SER A 33 -9.57 -12.72 1.35
C SER A 33 -8.10 -12.35 1.55
N GLY A 34 -7.83 -11.45 2.50
CA GLY A 34 -6.46 -11.11 2.88
C GLY A 34 -6.21 -9.61 2.98
N LEU A 35 -4.94 -9.28 3.17
CA LEU A 35 -4.47 -7.91 3.45
C LEU A 35 -3.81 -7.25 2.23
N ILE A 36 -3.75 -7.94 1.10
CA ILE A 36 -3.04 -7.52 -0.10
C ILE A 36 -4.04 -7.33 -1.24
N LEU A 37 -4.09 -6.12 -1.78
CA LEU A 37 -4.86 -5.79 -2.98
C LEU A 37 -3.96 -5.85 -4.20
N ILE A 38 -4.29 -6.68 -5.19
CA ILE A 38 -3.61 -6.71 -6.49
C ILE A 38 -4.44 -5.93 -7.48
N ALA A 39 -3.87 -4.86 -8.02
CA ALA A 39 -4.55 -3.94 -8.91
C ALA A 39 -3.86 -3.86 -10.28
N GLY A 40 -4.66 -3.62 -11.32
CA GLY A 40 -4.15 -3.43 -12.68
C GLY A 40 -3.32 -2.15 -12.84
N LYS A 41 -2.85 -1.93 -14.07
CA LYS A 41 -2.12 -0.71 -14.46
C LYS A 41 -2.97 0.55 -14.20
N ASN A 42 -2.32 1.64 -13.78
CA ASN A 42 -2.95 2.94 -13.48
C ASN A 42 -3.80 2.98 -12.20
N PHE A 43 -3.51 2.14 -11.22
CA PHE A 43 -4.22 2.20 -9.94
C PHE A 43 -3.97 3.55 -9.22
N GLY A 44 -5.04 4.14 -8.69
CA GLY A 44 -4.97 5.46 -8.05
C GLY A 44 -4.74 6.62 -9.03
N SER A 45 -4.91 6.41 -10.33
CA SER A 45 -4.94 7.50 -11.32
C SER A 45 -6.23 8.32 -11.22
N GLY A 46 -6.15 9.61 -11.55
CA GLY A 46 -7.26 10.55 -11.46
C GLY A 46 -7.02 11.65 -10.43
N SER A 47 -8.11 12.22 -9.90
CA SER A 47 -8.01 13.32 -8.93
C SER A 47 -7.30 12.89 -7.66
N SER A 48 -6.37 13.70 -7.18
CA SER A 48 -5.73 13.59 -5.86
C SER A 48 -6.79 13.55 -4.75
N ARG A 49 -7.14 12.36 -4.28
CA ARG A 49 -8.07 12.18 -3.16
C ARG A 49 -7.43 11.31 -2.11
N GLU A 50 -7.05 11.90 -0.99
CA GLU A 50 -6.51 11.19 0.17
C GLU A 50 -7.51 10.13 0.68
N HIS A 51 -8.81 10.41 0.56
CA HIS A 51 -9.89 9.49 0.93
C HIS A 51 -9.80 8.11 0.23
N ALA A 52 -9.17 8.03 -0.95
CA ALA A 52 -8.97 6.74 -1.62
C ALA A 52 -8.01 5.84 -0.83
N ALA A 53 -6.92 6.40 -0.28
CA ALA A 53 -5.99 5.66 0.56
C ALA A 53 -6.65 5.23 1.87
N TRP A 54 -7.46 6.10 2.49
CA TRP A 54 -8.24 5.76 3.69
C TRP A 54 -9.20 4.62 3.45
N ALA A 55 -10.00 4.68 2.38
CA ALA A 55 -10.95 3.62 2.06
C ALA A 55 -10.27 2.25 1.90
N ILE A 56 -9.09 2.20 1.29
CA ILE A 56 -8.32 0.96 1.12
C ILE A 56 -7.81 0.46 2.48
N TYR A 57 -7.22 1.35 3.28
CA TYR A 57 -6.66 1.00 4.59
C TYR A 57 -7.74 0.57 5.60
N ASP A 58 -8.83 1.33 5.67
CA ASP A 58 -9.97 1.11 6.57
C ASP A 58 -10.77 -0.14 6.18
N TYR A 59 -10.77 -0.53 4.90
CA TYR A 59 -11.31 -1.82 4.48
C TYR A 59 -10.53 -3.00 5.07
N GLY A 60 -9.24 -2.80 5.38
CA GLY A 60 -8.37 -3.81 5.98
C GLY A 60 -7.13 -4.14 5.14
N PHE A 61 -6.96 -3.55 3.96
CA PHE A 61 -5.74 -3.75 3.18
C PHE A 61 -4.54 -3.06 3.84
N ARG A 62 -3.37 -3.67 3.69
CA ARG A 62 -2.08 -3.15 4.18
C ARG A 62 -1.08 -2.96 3.05
N VAL A 63 -1.26 -3.69 1.95
CA VAL A 63 -0.44 -3.57 0.74
C VAL A 63 -1.34 -3.43 -0.48
N VAL A 64 -0.96 -2.55 -1.41
CA VAL A 64 -1.50 -2.53 -2.76
C VAL A 64 -0.36 -2.82 -3.73
N ILE A 65 -0.56 -3.78 -4.63
CA ILE A 65 0.39 -4.12 -5.68
C ILE A 65 -0.15 -3.63 -7.02
N SER A 66 0.67 -2.93 -7.79
CA SER A 66 0.36 -2.54 -9.16
C SER A 66 1.65 -2.38 -9.96
N SER A 67 1.54 -2.31 -11.28
CA SER A 67 2.68 -1.98 -12.14
C SER A 67 2.94 -0.48 -12.23
N PHE A 68 2.02 0.34 -11.74
CA PHE A 68 2.13 1.78 -11.75
C PHE A 68 1.26 2.41 -10.66
N PHE A 69 1.80 3.43 -9.99
CA PHE A 69 1.04 4.32 -9.12
C PHE A 69 1.25 5.78 -9.55
N ALA A 70 0.19 6.58 -9.52
CA ALA A 70 0.35 8.02 -9.57
C ALA A 70 1.06 8.52 -8.31
N ASP A 71 2.03 9.44 -8.46
CA ASP A 71 2.89 9.91 -7.35
C ASP A 71 2.09 10.41 -6.14
N ILE A 72 1.02 11.14 -6.41
CA ILE A 72 0.11 11.67 -5.40
C ILE A 72 -0.54 10.53 -4.59
N PHE A 73 -1.09 9.54 -5.28
CA PHE A 73 -1.70 8.38 -4.60
C PHE A 73 -0.65 7.63 -3.80
N LYS A 74 0.55 7.41 -4.36
CA LYS A 74 1.66 6.73 -3.70
C LYS A 74 2.01 7.42 -2.38
N ASN A 75 2.10 8.76 -2.37
CA ASN A 75 2.38 9.54 -1.16
C ASN A 75 1.23 9.46 -0.14
N ASN A 76 -0.02 9.59 -0.57
CA ASN A 76 -1.18 9.48 0.31
C ASN A 76 -1.28 8.09 0.95
N ALA A 77 -1.00 7.02 0.19
CA ALA A 77 -0.96 5.66 0.70
C ALA A 77 0.09 5.52 1.82
N LEU A 78 1.33 5.93 1.55
CA LEU A 78 2.43 5.86 2.51
C LEU A 78 2.15 6.66 3.79
N ASN A 79 1.56 7.85 3.68
CA ASN A 79 1.20 8.69 4.82
C ASN A 79 0.11 8.08 5.70
N ASN A 80 -0.67 7.14 5.16
CA ASN A 80 -1.78 6.49 5.85
C ASN A 80 -1.50 5.02 6.17
N GLY A 81 -0.22 4.62 6.20
CA GLY A 81 0.17 3.26 6.59
C GLY A 81 -0.12 2.17 5.55
N LEU A 82 -0.52 2.56 4.34
CA LEU A 82 -0.75 1.66 3.22
C LEU A 82 0.52 1.57 2.38
N LEU A 83 1.04 0.36 2.17
CA LEU A 83 2.26 0.15 1.38
C LEU A 83 1.94 -0.05 -0.11
N PRO A 84 2.26 0.91 -1.00
CA PRO A 84 2.23 0.68 -2.44
C PRO A 84 3.49 -0.09 -2.88
N VAL A 85 3.30 -1.31 -3.38
CA VAL A 85 4.35 -2.16 -3.95
C VAL A 85 4.26 -2.09 -5.47
N GLN A 86 5.18 -1.34 -6.08
CA GLN A 86 5.25 -1.25 -7.53
C GLN A 86 6.13 -2.38 -8.08
N VAL A 87 5.60 -3.15 -9.03
CA VAL A 87 6.27 -4.28 -9.68
C VAL A 87 6.28 -4.11 -11.21
N SER A 88 7.00 -4.96 -11.91
CA SER A 88 6.97 -5.04 -13.36
C SER A 88 5.60 -5.50 -13.87
N GLU A 89 5.22 -5.07 -15.08
CA GLU A 89 3.98 -5.53 -15.71
C GLU A 89 3.97 -7.06 -15.89
N GLY A 90 5.12 -7.66 -16.20
CA GLY A 90 5.26 -9.11 -16.35
C GLY A 90 5.01 -9.87 -15.06
N PHE A 91 5.55 -9.40 -13.93
CA PHE A 91 5.30 -10.01 -12.63
C PHE A 91 3.85 -9.80 -12.17
N LEU A 92 3.28 -8.63 -12.41
CA LEU A 92 1.86 -8.37 -12.13
C LEU A 92 0.94 -9.33 -12.90
N GLN A 93 1.23 -9.59 -14.18
CA GLN A 93 0.47 -10.56 -14.97
C GLN A 93 0.61 -11.98 -14.42
N ASN A 94 1.80 -12.36 -13.96
CA ASN A 94 1.99 -13.66 -13.31
C ASN A 94 1.21 -13.75 -11.99
N LEU A 95 1.19 -12.69 -11.18
CA LEU A 95 0.38 -12.63 -9.95
C LEU A 95 -1.11 -12.87 -10.24
N PHE A 96 -1.67 -12.17 -11.24
CA PHE A 96 -3.07 -12.39 -11.62
C PHE A 96 -3.35 -13.84 -12.02
N LYS A 97 -2.51 -14.43 -12.88
CA LYS A 97 -2.66 -15.82 -13.32
C LYS A 97 -2.61 -16.81 -12.16
N GLU A 98 -1.68 -16.64 -11.23
CA GLU A 98 -1.53 -17.56 -10.11
C GLU A 98 -2.67 -17.44 -9.09
N VAL A 99 -3.17 -16.22 -8.85
CA VAL A 99 -4.35 -15.99 -7.97
C VAL A 99 -5.64 -16.49 -8.61
N GLU A 100 -5.80 -16.34 -9.92
CA GLU A 100 -6.95 -16.89 -10.65
C GLU A 100 -6.94 -18.43 -10.63
N LYS A 101 -5.77 -19.03 -10.80
CA LYS A 101 -5.59 -20.48 -10.75
C LYS A 101 -5.78 -21.05 -9.35
N ASN A 102 -5.29 -20.35 -8.32
CA ASN A 102 -5.41 -20.74 -6.92
C ASN A 102 -5.68 -19.51 -6.02
N PRO A 103 -6.94 -19.21 -5.68
CA PRO A 103 -7.29 -18.09 -4.82
C PRO A 103 -6.67 -18.12 -3.42
N GLU A 104 -6.24 -19.29 -2.94
CA GLU A 104 -5.58 -19.47 -1.64
C GLU A 104 -4.06 -19.23 -1.69
N VAL A 105 -3.52 -18.83 -2.84
CA VAL A 105 -2.08 -18.54 -2.98
C VAL A 105 -1.64 -17.47 -1.99
N LYS A 106 -0.53 -17.73 -1.29
CA LYS A 106 -0.01 -16.81 -0.28
C LYS A 106 1.09 -15.93 -0.88
N LEU A 107 0.94 -14.63 -0.67
CA LEU A 107 1.95 -13.63 -1.02
C LEU A 107 2.66 -13.19 0.25
N LYS A 108 4.00 -13.14 0.19
CA LYS A 108 4.83 -12.50 1.22
C LYS A 108 5.32 -11.17 0.68
N VAL A 109 5.09 -10.10 1.43
CA VAL A 109 5.70 -8.79 1.18
C VAL A 109 6.63 -8.50 2.34
N ASP A 110 7.91 -8.41 2.05
CA ASP A 110 8.97 -8.17 3.02
C ASP A 110 9.46 -6.73 2.86
N LEU A 111 9.01 -5.85 3.75
CA LEU A 111 9.37 -4.44 3.70
C LEU A 111 10.84 -4.21 4.08
N GLU A 112 11.41 -5.05 4.95
CA GLU A 112 12.80 -4.94 5.38
C GLU A 112 13.75 -5.30 4.24
N ASN A 113 13.47 -6.41 3.55
CA ASN A 113 14.24 -6.86 2.39
C ASN A 113 13.79 -6.22 1.06
N GLN A 114 12.69 -5.46 1.07
CA GLN A 114 12.10 -4.76 -0.08
C GLN A 114 11.75 -5.70 -1.24
N ASP A 115 11.13 -6.84 -0.92
CA ASP A 115 10.71 -7.81 -1.91
C ASP A 115 9.31 -8.37 -1.71
N ILE A 116 8.73 -8.80 -2.82
CA ILE A 116 7.49 -9.55 -2.89
C ILE A 116 7.77 -10.94 -3.44
N THR A 117 7.23 -11.96 -2.79
CA THR A 117 7.40 -13.36 -3.16
C THR A 117 6.06 -14.10 -3.19
N ILE A 118 5.83 -14.91 -4.21
CA ILE A 118 4.72 -15.89 -4.24
C ILE A 118 5.20 -17.17 -3.55
N ILE A 119 4.63 -17.49 -2.38
CA ILE A 119 5.05 -18.63 -1.58
C ILE A 119 4.76 -19.92 -2.35
N GLY A 120 5.76 -20.81 -2.42
CA GLY A 120 5.67 -22.11 -3.07
C GLY A 120 6.04 -22.13 -4.57
N LEU A 121 6.05 -20.97 -5.24
CA LEU A 121 6.45 -20.87 -6.65
C LEU A 121 7.86 -20.31 -6.85
N GLY A 122 8.44 -19.69 -5.81
CA GLY A 122 9.77 -19.07 -5.88
C GLY A 122 9.84 -17.82 -6.77
N LEU A 123 8.70 -17.36 -7.30
CA LEU A 123 8.61 -16.10 -8.04
C LEU A 123 8.75 -14.93 -7.07
N LYS A 124 9.78 -14.12 -7.30
CA LYS A 124 10.13 -12.96 -6.46
C LYS A 124 10.47 -11.75 -7.32
N GLU A 125 10.08 -10.57 -6.84
CA GLU A 125 10.52 -9.30 -7.41
C GLU A 125 10.83 -8.30 -6.29
N ASN A 126 11.81 -7.43 -6.52
CA ASN A 126 12.14 -6.35 -5.58
C ASN A 126 11.32 -5.11 -5.91
N PHE A 127 10.98 -4.32 -4.89
CA PHE A 127 10.28 -3.05 -5.06
C PHE A 127 11.03 -1.93 -4.35
N GLU A 128 10.83 -0.70 -4.81
CA GLU A 128 11.50 0.47 -4.23
C GLU A 128 10.58 1.25 -3.30
N ILE A 129 11.16 1.70 -2.18
CA ILE A 129 10.53 2.63 -1.25
C ILE A 129 11.59 3.57 -0.67
N ASN A 130 11.22 4.83 -0.48
CA ASN A 130 12.05 5.82 0.18
C ASN A 130 12.41 5.36 1.63
N SER A 131 13.66 5.54 2.03
CA SER A 131 14.19 5.08 3.32
C SER A 131 13.47 5.65 4.54
N TYR A 132 13.07 6.93 4.50
CA TYR A 132 12.28 7.56 5.55
C TYR A 132 10.91 6.89 5.66
N LYS A 133 10.18 6.74 4.55
CA LYS A 133 8.85 6.11 4.56
C LYS A 133 8.91 4.62 4.94
N LYS A 134 9.96 3.90 4.53
CA LYS A 134 10.25 2.54 5.01
C LYS A 134 10.38 2.50 6.53
N LYS A 135 11.18 3.41 7.12
CA LYS A 135 11.37 3.48 8.58
C LYS A 135 10.07 3.83 9.29
N CYS A 136 9.25 4.74 8.77
CA CYS A 136 7.93 5.03 9.34
C CYS A 136 7.03 3.79 9.37
N LEU A 137 6.90 3.09 8.23
CA LEU A 137 6.06 1.91 8.11
C LEU A 137 6.53 0.73 8.98
N LEU A 138 7.84 0.47 9.05
CA LEU A 138 8.39 -0.62 9.88
C LEU A 138 8.12 -0.43 11.37
N ASN A 139 8.10 0.81 11.84
CA ASN A 139 7.93 1.12 13.26
C ASN A 139 6.50 1.56 13.61
N GLY A 140 5.60 1.66 12.63
CA GLY A 140 4.25 2.19 12.82
C GLY A 140 4.21 3.67 13.22
N TYR A 141 5.25 4.44 12.90
CA TYR A 141 5.30 5.87 13.23
C TYR A 141 4.38 6.68 12.32
N ALA A 142 3.61 7.61 12.91
CA ALA A 142 3.15 8.77 12.18
C ALA A 142 4.35 9.70 11.90
N ASP A 143 4.27 10.55 10.87
CA ASP A 143 5.39 11.44 10.49
C ASP A 143 5.89 12.33 11.66
N ILE A 144 5.00 12.70 12.60
CA ILE A 144 5.36 13.45 13.82
C ILE A 144 6.19 12.59 14.79
N ASP A 145 5.83 11.32 14.96
CA ASP A 145 6.53 10.40 15.86
C ASP A 145 7.94 10.10 15.34
N PHE A 146 8.12 10.05 14.01
CA PHE A 146 9.43 9.94 13.41
C PHE A 146 10.30 11.17 13.73
N LEU A 147 9.76 12.39 13.55
CA LEU A 147 10.48 13.63 13.86
C LEU A 147 10.87 13.71 15.34
N LEU A 148 10.00 13.26 16.25
CA LEU A 148 10.32 13.15 17.67
C LEU A 148 11.44 12.13 17.93
N ASN A 149 11.47 11.02 17.18
CA ASN A 149 12.48 9.97 17.34
C ASN A 149 13.88 10.39 16.82
N ILE A 150 13.94 11.20 15.75
CA ILE A 150 15.22 11.73 15.23
C ILE A 150 15.61 13.08 15.82
N LYS A 151 14.92 13.55 16.86
CA LYS A 151 15.13 14.88 17.45
C LYS A 151 16.58 15.09 17.89
N ASP A 152 17.17 14.10 18.54
CA ASP A 152 18.56 14.18 19.02
C ASP A 152 19.57 14.28 17.86
N GLU A 153 19.30 13.60 16.73
CA GLU A 153 20.11 13.70 15.51
C GLU A 153 20.01 15.09 14.88
N ILE A 154 18.82 15.69 14.87
CA ILE A 154 18.59 17.07 14.39
C ILE A 154 19.35 18.07 15.28
N GLU A 155 19.23 17.94 16.61
CA GLU A 155 19.95 18.81 17.55
C GLU A 155 21.48 18.69 17.40
N LEU A 156 21.98 17.48 17.12
CA LEU A 156 23.41 17.26 16.84
C LEU A 156 23.84 17.94 15.54
N PHE A 157 23.04 17.80 14.47
CA PHE A 157 23.31 18.43 13.17
C PHE A 157 23.34 19.97 13.29
N GLU A 158 22.38 20.57 14.00
CA GLU A 158 22.32 22.01 14.23
C GLU A 158 23.54 22.53 15.00
N LYS A 159 23.95 21.85 16.07
CA LYS A 159 25.17 22.18 16.82
C LYS A 159 26.43 22.10 15.96
N THR A 160 26.46 21.20 14.99
CA THR A 160 27.60 21.01 14.09
C THR A 160 27.65 22.06 12.98
N GLN A 161 26.49 22.53 12.51
CA GLN A 161 26.36 23.65 11.55
C GLN A 161 26.76 24.99 12.16
N ILE A 162 26.31 25.30 13.39
CA ILE A 162 26.66 26.55 14.09
C ILE A 162 28.18 26.67 14.31
N ARG A 163 28.87 25.54 14.49
CA ARG A 163 30.34 25.49 14.66
C ARG A 163 31.15 25.67 13.38
N LYS A 164 30.54 25.56 12.19
CA LYS A 164 31.21 25.77 10.89
C LYS A 164 31.01 27.17 10.31
N GLY A 165 30.14 27.98 10.91
CA GLY A 165 29.84 29.36 10.50
C GLY A 165 30.57 30.45 11.31
N LEU A 166 31.51 30.06 12.19
CA LEU A 166 32.43 30.92 12.95
C LEU A 166 33.87 30.56 12.56
#